data_AF-A0A2A8ZQ64-F1
#
_entry.id   AF-A0A2A8ZQ64-F1
#
_cell.length_a   1.000
_cell.length_b   1.000
_cell.length_c   1.000
_cell.angle_alpha   90.00
_cell.angle_beta   90.00
_cell.angle_gamma   90.00
#
_symmetry.space_group_name_H-M   'P 1'
#
loop_
_entity.id
_entity.type
_entity.pdbx_description
1 polymer ?
#
loop_
_entity_poly.entity_id
_entity_poly.type
_entity_poly.pdbx_seq_one_letter_code
_entity_poly.pdbx_strand_id
1 'polypeptide(L)'
;MNAVKVKKLLYVFVHLVGPLSFLTISTIWGAFFTTKSTFENISDNLGVMAIYYVFMSLLWFFYLDRLDKDVDSITKEINDNKM
;
A
#
# COMPACT_ATOMS: atom_id res chain seq x y z
N MET A 1 -2.01 -9.59 -20.14
CA MET A 1 -2.02 -8.37 -19.27
C MET A 1 -0.62 -7.79 -19.32
N ASN A 2 -0.43 -6.48 -19.57
CA ASN A 2 0.93 -5.94 -19.74
C ASN A 2 1.62 -5.80 -18.35
N ALA A 3 2.82 -6.35 -18.17
CA ALA A 3 3.57 -6.32 -16.90
C ALA A 3 3.72 -4.90 -16.33
N VAL A 4 3.90 -3.90 -17.20
CA VAL A 4 3.96 -2.47 -16.79
C VAL A 4 2.66 -2.01 -16.13
N LYS A 5 1.50 -2.47 -16.61
CA LYS A 5 0.20 -2.13 -15.99
C LYS A 5 0.05 -2.79 -14.62
N VAL A 6 0.53 -4.02 -14.46
CA VAL A 6 0.49 -4.74 -13.17
C VAL A 6 1.37 -4.04 -12.14
N LYS A 7 2.61 -3.68 -12.50
CA LYS A 7 3.52 -2.93 -11.61
C LYS A 7 2.93 -1.59 -11.18
N LYS A 8 2.32 -0.84 -12.11
CA LYS A 8 1.63 0.43 -11.78
C LYS A 8 0.46 0.22 -10.82
N LEU A 9 -0.36 -0.80 -11.04
CA LEU A 9 -1.50 -1.11 -10.18
C LEU A 9 -1.02 -1.46 -8.76
N LEU A 10 0.00 -2.31 -8.66
CA LEU A 10 0.59 -2.73 -7.39
C LEU A 10 1.18 -1.53 -6.62
N TYR A 11 1.85 -0.63 -7.33
CA TYR A 11 2.37 0.61 -6.76
C TYR A 11 1.25 1.49 -6.17
N VAL A 12 0.17 1.73 -6.93
CA VAL A 12 -0.99 2.52 -6.46
C VAL A 12 -1.68 1.84 -5.27
N PHE A 13 -1.77 0.51 -5.27
CA PHE A 13 -2.39 -0.20 -4.18
C PHE A 13 -1.60 -0.05 -2.87
N VAL A 14 -0.28 -0.25 -2.92
CA VAL A 14 0.61 -0.18 -1.76
C VAL A 14 0.78 1.27 -1.27
N HIS A 15 0.95 2.23 -2.17
CA HIS A 15 1.28 3.61 -1.81
C HIS A 15 0.07 4.54 -1.73
N LEU A 16 -1.14 4.10 -2.10
CA LEU A 16 -2.32 4.97 -2.07
C LEU A 16 -3.48 4.30 -1.34
N VAL A 17 -3.90 3.13 -1.82
CA VAL A 17 -5.10 2.45 -1.29
C VAL A 17 -4.89 2.01 0.16
N GLY A 18 -3.75 1.37 0.47
CA GLY A 18 -3.42 0.94 1.84
C GLY A 18 -3.39 2.10 2.84
N PRO A 19 -2.57 3.14 2.63
CA PRO A 19 -2.48 4.28 3.53
C PRO A 19 -3.81 5.03 3.71
N LEU A 20 -4.57 5.24 2.63
CA LEU A 20 -5.87 5.94 2.71
C LEU A 20 -6.92 5.13 3.45
N SER A 21 -6.97 3.81 3.23
CA SER A 21 -7.89 2.94 3.97
C SER A 21 -7.54 2.89 5.45
N PHE A 22 -6.25 2.80 5.80
CA PHE A 22 -5.79 2.90 7.18
C PHE A 22 -6.20 4.22 7.82
N LEU A 23 -5.93 5.35 7.17
CA LEU A 23 -6.25 6.68 7.71
C LEU A 23 -7.77 6.86 7.90
N THR A 24 -8.57 6.36 6.96
CA THR A 24 -10.03 6.44 7.05
C THR A 24 -10.56 5.59 8.22
N ILE A 25 -10.11 4.33 8.33
CA ILE A 25 -10.55 3.42 9.38
C ILE A 25 -10.09 3.91 10.76
N SER A 26 -8.84 4.35 10.89
CA SER A 26 -8.28 4.86 12.15
C SER A 26 -8.91 6.19 12.58
N THR A 27 -9.30 7.05 11.64
CA THR A 27 -10.03 8.28 11.93
C THR A 27 -11.44 7.98 12.42
N ILE A 28 -12.17 7.08 11.73
CA ILE A 28 -13.51 6.64 12.15
C ILE A 28 -13.42 5.99 13.55
N TRP A 29 -12.49 5.06 13.74
CA TRP A 29 -12.30 4.40 15.03
C TRP A 29 -11.99 5.40 16.14
N GLY A 30 -11.09 6.34 15.88
CA GLY A 30 -10.70 7.35 16.85
C GLY A 30 -11.82 8.32 17.23
N ALA A 31 -12.66 8.70 16.27
CA ALA A 31 -13.79 9.59 16.48
C ALA A 31 -14.92 8.96 17.29
N PHE A 32 -15.15 7.65 17.13
CA PHE A 32 -16.25 6.94 17.82
C PHE A 32 -15.84 6.27 19.13
N PHE A 33 -14.59 5.82 19.27
CA PHE A 33 -14.16 4.98 20.39
C PHE A 33 -13.09 5.63 21.30
N THR A 34 -12.68 6.88 21.04
CA THR A 34 -11.68 7.57 21.87
C THR A 34 -12.20 8.91 22.39
N THR A 35 -11.67 9.35 23.52
CA THR A 35 -11.92 10.68 24.09
C THR A 35 -10.96 11.74 23.57
N LYS A 36 -10.02 11.38 22.67
CA LYS A 36 -9.08 12.33 22.06
C LYS A 36 -9.81 13.25 21.08
N SER A 37 -9.29 14.47 20.92
CA SER A 37 -9.81 15.35 19.89
C SER A 37 -9.58 14.74 18.49
N THR A 38 -10.51 14.99 17.56
CA THR A 38 -10.41 14.50 16.18
C THR A 38 -9.09 14.91 15.52
N PHE A 39 -8.60 16.11 15.84
CA PHE A 39 -7.36 16.65 15.28
C PHE A 39 -6.11 15.93 15.82
N GLU A 40 -6.03 15.67 17.12
CA GLU A 40 -4.92 14.89 17.69
C GLU A 40 -4.90 13.46 17.14
N ASN A 41 -6.07 12.83 17.00
CA ASN A 41 -6.15 11.50 16.42
C ASN A 41 -5.70 11.48 14.94
N ILE A 42 -6.09 12.48 14.14
CA ILE A 42 -5.62 12.60 12.76
C ILE A 42 -4.10 12.81 12.72
N SER A 43 -3.57 13.69 13.58
CA SER A 43 -2.13 13.97 13.65
C SER A 43 -1.32 12.73 14.03
N ASP A 44 -1.77 11.98 15.04
CA ASP A 44 -1.12 10.73 15.47
C ASP A 44 -1.12 9.68 14.33
N ASN A 45 -2.27 9.51 13.66
CA ASN A 45 -2.40 8.55 12.55
C ASN A 45 -1.60 8.96 11.31
N LEU A 46 -1.47 10.26 11.04
CA LEU A 46 -0.56 10.79 10.00
C LEU A 46 0.90 10.48 10.33
N GLY A 47 1.29 10.55 11.61
CA GLY A 47 2.62 10.14 12.06
C GLY A 47 2.90 8.65 11.80
N VAL A 48 1.95 7.79 12.11
CA VAL A 48 2.04 6.34 11.80
C VAL A 48 2.12 6.11 10.29
N MET A 49 1.34 6.86 9.50
CA MET A 49 1.36 6.78 8.04
C MET A 49 2.70 7.25 7.45
N ALA A 50 3.33 8.28 8.02
CA ALA A 50 4.66 8.73 7.62
C ALA A 50 5.71 7.63 7.86
N ILE A 51 5.68 6.99 9.02
CA ILE A 51 6.55 5.84 9.35
C ILE A 51 6.30 4.69 8.35
N TYR A 52 5.04 4.36 8.06
CA TYR A 52 4.69 3.35 7.06
C TYR A 52 5.30 3.66 5.69
N TYR A 53 5.23 4.90 5.21
CA TYR A 53 5.82 5.27 3.92
C TYR A 53 7.34 5.13 3.90
N VAL A 54 8.02 5.48 5.00
CA VAL A 54 9.48 5.30 5.10
C VAL A 54 9.83 3.81 4.99
N PHE A 55 9.16 2.95 5.76
CA PHE A 55 9.40 1.51 5.69
C PHE A 55 9.04 0.91 4.33
N MET A 56 7.89 1.29 3.75
CA MET A 56 7.49 0.80 2.44
C MET A 56 8.43 1.28 1.34
N SER A 57 8.95 2.50 1.41
CA SER A 57 9.94 2.99 0.45
C SER A 57 11.25 2.20 0.54
N LEU A 58 11.72 1.90 1.76
CA LEU A 58 12.90 1.07 1.98
C LEU A 58 12.67 -0.36 1.46
N LEU A 59 11.55 -0.99 1.84
CA LEU A 59 11.19 -2.32 1.36
C LEU A 59 11.10 -2.34 -0.16
N TRP A 60 10.42 -1.38 -0.77
CA TRP A 60 10.30 -1.29 -2.21
C TRP A 60 11.66 -1.14 -2.88
N PHE A 61 12.56 -0.34 -2.33
CA PHE A 61 13.93 -0.20 -2.84
C PHE A 61 14.71 -1.53 -2.80
N PHE A 62 14.60 -2.30 -1.72
CA PHE A 62 15.30 -3.58 -1.59
C PHE A 62 14.61 -4.74 -2.33
N TYR A 63 13.28 -4.72 -2.46
CA TYR A 63 12.48 -5.80 -3.05
C TYR A 63 12.10 -5.58 -4.51
N LEU A 64 12.36 -4.40 -5.08
CA LEU A 64 12.05 -4.06 -6.48
C LEU A 64 12.54 -5.13 -7.46
N ASP A 65 13.80 -5.57 -7.32
CA ASP A 65 14.41 -6.59 -8.19
C ASP A 65 13.73 -7.96 -8.09
N ARG A 66 13.13 -8.26 -6.93
CA ARG A 66 12.43 -9.53 -6.69
C ARG A 66 10.98 -9.46 -7.15
N LEU A 67 10.30 -8.34 -6.87
CA LEU A 67 8.96 -8.05 -7.36
C LEU A 67 8.89 -8.06 -8.88
N ASP A 68 9.91 -7.58 -9.56
CA ASP A 68 9.97 -7.62 -11.02
C ASP A 68 9.96 -9.05 -11.57
N LYS A 69 10.73 -9.95 -10.95
CA LYS A 69 10.77 -11.37 -11.33
C LYS A 69 9.45 -12.08 -11.02
N ASP A 70 8.85 -11.80 -9.87
CA ASP A 70 7.59 -12.42 -9.46
C ASP A 70 6.43 -11.95 -10.36
N VAL A 71 6.38 -10.66 -10.70
CA VAL A 71 5.38 -10.10 -11.63
C VAL A 71 5.52 -10.71 -13.03
N ASP A 72 6.75 -10.88 -13.52
CA ASP A 72 6.98 -11.52 -14.82
C ASP A 72 6.57 -13.00 -14.81
N SER A 73 6.83 -13.72 -13.71
CA SER A 73 6.41 -15.12 -13.53
C SER A 73 4.88 -15.25 -13.54
N ILE A 74 4.18 -14.45 -12.74
CA ILE A 74 2.71 -14.44 -12.68
C ILE A 74 2.10 -14.04 -14.02
N THR A 75 2.72 -13.08 -14.72
CA THR A 75 2.25 -12.64 -16.04
C THR A 75 2.36 -13.77 -17.07
N LYS A 76 3.43 -14.56 -17.03
CA LYS A 76 3.60 -15.74 -17.88
C LYS A 76 2.57 -16.83 -17.55
N GLU A 77 2.39 -17.16 -16.27
CA GLU A 77 1.38 -18.14 -15.84
C GLU A 77 -0.03 -17.76 -16.31
N ILE A 78 -0.45 -16.51 -16.13
CA ILE A 78 -1.79 -16.06 -16.56
C ILE A 78 -1.95 -16.14 -18.08
N ASN A 79 -0.86 -15.96 -18.84
CA ASN A 79 -0.90 -16.00 -20.30
C ASN A 79 -0.90 -17.44 -20.83
N ASP A 80 -0.14 -18.34 -20.21
CA ASP A 80 -0.12 -19.77 -20.55
C ASP A 80 -1.42 -20.46 -20.16
N ASN A 81 -2.04 -20.09 -19.04
CA ASN A 81 -3.33 -20.65 -18.59
C ASN A 81 -4.54 -20.07 -19.37
N LYS A 82 -4.31 -19.06 -20.20
CA LYS A 82 -5.30 -18.51 -21.15
C LYS A 82 -5.20 -19.14 -22.55
N MET A 83 -4.16 -19.92 -22.80
CA MET A 83 -3.98 -20.75 -24.01
C MET A 83 -4.58 -22.14 -23.77
#